data_AF-A0A076G392-F1
#
_entry.id   AF-A0A076G392-F1
#
_cell.length_a   1.000
_cell.length_b   1.000
_cell.length_c   1.000
_cell.angle_alpha   90.00
_cell.angle_beta   90.00
_cell.angle_gamma   90.00
#
_symmetry.space_group_name_H-M   'P 1'
#
loop_
_entity.id
_entity.type
_entity.pdbx_description
1 polymer ?
#
loop_
_entity_poly.entity_id
_entity_poly.type
_entity_poly.pdbx_seq_one_letter_code
_entity_poly.pdbx_strand_id
1 'polypeptide(L)'
;VDDAIVVTENIYRRWLIDNKITIATAVDAVREVGNPTILATFTVVAALVPMAAVSGMMGPYMAPIPVLGSVAMMFSLFAAFVFTPYFIMKFVPPLHVLHKMHKKEEKEGQIMNAFFRSTISKLFYVKPYGLSFLIGLMVAFFLSMSMFYSTAVPVKMLPLDNKSEFGVSLDMPDGTALSETASTLHKMAQILRQIPEVVSIQTYAGTAKPFDFNGLVRHSYLRQNSSEGELQIQLAEKHDRDRSSHEVALEARQLIRQVALDVGANYAVVE
;
A
#
# COMPACT_ATOMS: atom_id res chain seq x y z
N VAL A 1 -13.34 -1.53 -12.69
CA VAL A 1 -14.60 -2.28 -12.40
C VAL A 1 -15.74 -1.30 -12.23
N ASP A 2 -15.56 -0.27 -11.43
CA ASP A 2 -16.52 0.81 -11.17
C ASP A 2 -17.12 1.40 -12.46
N ASP A 3 -16.28 1.76 -13.44
CA ASP A 3 -16.74 2.29 -14.73
C ASP A 3 -17.72 1.33 -15.43
N ALA A 4 -17.41 0.03 -15.42
CA ALA A 4 -18.25 -0.99 -16.04
C ALA A 4 -19.56 -1.20 -15.27
N ILE A 5 -19.53 -1.12 -13.94
CA ILE A 5 -20.74 -1.20 -13.11
C ILE A 5 -21.67 -0.03 -13.40
N VAL A 6 -21.16 1.21 -13.42
CA VAL A 6 -21.96 2.41 -13.71
C VAL A 6 -22.63 2.32 -15.08
N VAL A 7 -21.88 1.91 -16.10
CA VAL A 7 -22.43 1.71 -17.45
C VAL A 7 -23.50 0.60 -17.46
N THR A 8 -23.23 -0.50 -16.79
CA THR A 8 -24.15 -1.65 -16.71
C THR A 8 -25.46 -1.29 -16.03
N GLU A 9 -25.37 -0.67 -14.85
CA GLU A 9 -26.52 -0.24 -14.06
C GLU A 9 -27.37 0.76 -14.83
N ASN A 10 -26.74 1.71 -15.53
CA ASN A 10 -27.51 2.69 -16.29
C ASN A 10 -28.21 2.10 -17.52
N ILE A 11 -27.58 1.12 -18.20
CA ILE A 11 -28.25 0.37 -19.28
C ILE A 11 -29.46 -0.41 -18.72
N TYR A 12 -29.31 -1.09 -17.58
CA TYR A 12 -30.43 -1.78 -16.94
C TYR A 12 -31.54 -0.83 -16.50
N ARG A 13 -31.19 0.32 -15.92
CA ARG A 13 -32.14 1.37 -15.54
C ARG A 13 -32.97 1.83 -16.74
N ARG A 14 -32.31 2.11 -17.87
CA ARG A 14 -33.00 2.57 -19.10
C ARG A 14 -33.85 1.47 -19.71
N TRP A 15 -33.37 0.23 -19.68
CA TRP A 15 -34.12 -0.93 -20.16
C TRP A 15 -35.42 -1.13 -19.37
N LEU A 16 -35.41 -0.99 -18.06
CA LEU A 16 -36.65 -1.03 -17.27
C LEU A 16 -37.62 0.09 -17.63
N ILE A 17 -37.13 1.33 -17.74
CA ILE A 17 -37.98 2.49 -18.04
C ILE A 17 -38.68 2.31 -19.39
N ASP A 18 -37.93 1.88 -20.40
CA ASP A 18 -38.44 1.73 -21.76
C ASP A 18 -39.15 0.37 -22.00
N ASN A 19 -39.07 -0.56 -21.04
CA ASN A 19 -39.54 -1.96 -21.12
C ASN A 19 -39.03 -2.75 -22.35
N LYS A 20 -38.00 -2.24 -23.03
CA LYS A 20 -37.39 -2.84 -24.21
C LYS A 20 -35.90 -2.50 -24.24
N ILE A 21 -35.11 -3.41 -24.77
CA ILE A 21 -33.70 -3.16 -25.04
C ILE A 21 -33.48 -3.11 -26.55
N THR A 22 -32.97 -1.98 -27.02
CA THR A 22 -32.53 -1.78 -28.40
C THR A 22 -31.12 -1.22 -28.38
N ILE A 23 -30.40 -1.33 -29.51
CA ILE A 23 -29.08 -0.72 -29.65
C ILE A 23 -29.15 0.78 -29.35
N ALA A 24 -30.21 1.46 -29.82
CA ALA A 24 -30.42 2.88 -29.53
C ALA A 24 -30.56 3.15 -28.02
N THR A 25 -31.37 2.37 -27.30
CA THR A 25 -31.54 2.47 -25.84
C THR A 25 -30.22 2.29 -25.11
N ALA A 26 -29.40 1.30 -25.50
CA ALA A 26 -28.10 1.07 -24.90
C ALA A 26 -27.11 2.22 -25.18
N VAL A 27 -27.09 2.75 -26.40
CA VAL A 27 -26.25 3.90 -26.76
C VAL A 27 -26.64 5.15 -25.96
N ASP A 28 -27.94 5.43 -25.82
CA ASP A 28 -28.40 6.59 -25.07
C ASP A 28 -28.14 6.43 -23.56
N ALA A 29 -28.25 5.21 -23.02
CA ALA A 29 -27.87 4.92 -21.64
C ALA A 29 -26.36 5.16 -21.41
N VAL A 30 -25.50 4.72 -22.32
CA VAL A 30 -24.04 4.98 -22.21
C VAL A 30 -23.76 6.49 -22.32
N ARG A 31 -24.44 7.21 -23.21
CA ARG A 31 -24.27 8.67 -23.38
C ARG A 31 -24.62 9.46 -22.12
N GLU A 32 -25.61 9.02 -21.34
CA GLU A 32 -26.03 9.68 -20.11
C GLU A 32 -24.94 9.65 -19.02
N VAL A 33 -24.19 8.54 -18.91
CA VAL A 33 -23.15 8.35 -17.87
C VAL A 33 -21.72 8.46 -18.40
N GLY A 34 -21.53 8.57 -19.71
CA GLY A 34 -20.21 8.61 -20.35
C GLY A 34 -19.34 9.76 -19.85
N ASN A 35 -19.85 11.00 -19.93
CA ASN A 35 -19.10 12.18 -19.50
C ASN A 35 -18.72 12.15 -18.00
N PRO A 36 -19.64 11.85 -17.06
CA PRO A 36 -19.28 11.68 -15.65
C PRO A 36 -18.21 10.61 -15.41
N THR A 37 -18.32 9.47 -16.08
CA THR A 37 -17.38 8.34 -15.89
C THR A 37 -15.99 8.72 -16.37
N ILE A 38 -15.87 9.32 -17.56
CA ILE A 38 -14.60 9.82 -18.10
C ILE A 38 -13.95 10.83 -17.14
N LEU A 39 -14.73 11.81 -16.66
CA LEU A 39 -14.24 12.84 -15.75
C LEU A 39 -13.74 12.24 -14.42
N ALA A 40 -14.46 11.25 -13.89
CA ALA A 40 -14.06 10.55 -12.67
C ALA A 40 -12.74 9.80 -12.86
N THR A 41 -12.59 9.05 -13.96
CA THR A 41 -11.33 8.36 -14.29
C THR A 41 -10.16 9.34 -14.37
N PHE A 42 -10.33 10.46 -15.09
CA PHE A 42 -9.28 11.47 -15.19
C PHE A 42 -8.96 12.15 -13.87
N THR A 43 -9.94 12.31 -12.98
CA THR A 43 -9.71 12.88 -11.64
C THR A 43 -8.85 11.94 -10.78
N VAL A 44 -9.09 10.62 -10.86
CA VAL A 44 -8.24 9.62 -10.19
C VAL A 44 -6.82 9.66 -10.76
N VAL A 45 -6.68 9.68 -12.09
CA VAL A 45 -5.38 9.81 -12.75
C VAL A 45 -4.66 11.10 -12.30
N ALA A 46 -5.35 12.23 -12.31
CA ALA A 46 -4.80 13.52 -11.91
C ALA A 46 -4.37 13.53 -10.43
N ALA A 47 -5.07 12.81 -9.54
CA ALA A 47 -4.68 12.66 -8.15
C ALA A 47 -3.44 11.78 -7.97
N LEU A 48 -3.22 10.80 -8.86
CA LEU A 48 -2.06 9.90 -8.81
C LEU A 48 -0.80 10.51 -9.44
N VAL A 49 -0.94 11.32 -10.50
CA VAL A 49 0.19 11.91 -11.24
C VAL A 49 1.25 12.59 -10.35
N PRO A 50 0.90 13.36 -9.30
CA PRO A 50 1.90 13.96 -8.41
C PRO A 50 2.86 12.94 -7.77
N MET A 51 2.41 11.71 -7.52
CA MET A 51 3.26 10.66 -6.96
C MET A 51 4.38 10.22 -7.92
N ALA A 52 4.16 10.35 -9.24
CA ALA A 52 5.18 10.03 -10.24
C ALA A 52 6.32 11.06 -10.27
N ALA A 53 6.08 12.27 -9.75
CA ALA A 53 7.08 13.34 -9.65
C ALA A 53 7.93 13.26 -8.37
N VAL A 54 7.72 12.24 -7.53
CA VAL A 54 8.53 12.03 -6.31
C VAL A 54 9.96 11.66 -6.73
N SER A 55 10.91 12.51 -6.34
CA SER A 55 12.34 12.34 -6.62
C SER A 55 13.07 11.67 -5.45
N GLY A 56 14.35 11.36 -5.66
CA GLY A 56 15.19 10.68 -4.66
C GLY A 56 14.94 9.17 -4.60
N MET A 57 15.38 8.55 -3.51
CA MET A 57 15.37 7.07 -3.37
C MET A 57 13.98 6.47 -3.22
N MET A 58 12.98 7.27 -2.79
CA MET A 58 11.57 6.84 -2.74
C MET A 58 10.93 6.82 -4.13
N GLY A 59 11.49 7.54 -5.11
CA GLY A 59 10.93 7.65 -6.47
C GLY A 59 10.74 6.29 -7.14
N PRO A 60 11.78 5.45 -7.29
CA PRO A 60 11.65 4.12 -7.90
C PRO A 60 10.64 3.20 -7.21
N TYR A 61 10.45 3.35 -5.90
CA TYR A 61 9.49 2.55 -5.13
C TYR A 61 8.05 3.05 -5.27
N MET A 62 7.84 4.36 -5.35
CA MET A 62 6.51 4.94 -5.48
C MET A 62 6.03 5.00 -6.93
N ALA A 63 6.94 5.10 -7.91
CA ALA A 63 6.63 5.26 -9.34
C ALA A 63 5.71 4.18 -9.95
N PRO A 64 5.78 2.89 -9.56
CA PRO A 64 4.87 1.88 -10.12
C PRO A 64 3.40 2.14 -9.80
N ILE A 65 3.09 2.74 -8.65
CA ILE A 65 1.72 2.97 -8.18
C ILE A 65 0.94 3.90 -9.14
N PRO A 66 1.39 5.14 -9.41
CA PRO A 66 0.68 6.04 -10.29
C PRO A 66 0.71 5.58 -11.74
N VAL A 67 1.81 4.96 -12.21
CA VAL A 67 1.93 4.49 -13.59
C VAL A 67 0.97 3.32 -13.85
N LEU A 68 1.08 2.24 -13.07
CA LEU A 68 0.22 1.07 -13.25
C LEU A 68 -1.24 1.40 -12.92
N GLY A 69 -1.48 2.19 -11.87
CA GLY A 69 -2.81 2.63 -11.50
C GLY A 69 -3.48 3.44 -12.62
N SER A 70 -2.78 4.43 -13.17
CA SER A 70 -3.34 5.29 -14.22
C SER A 70 -3.58 4.51 -15.53
N VAL A 71 -2.65 3.65 -15.92
CA VAL A 71 -2.81 2.76 -17.08
C VAL A 71 -4.01 1.82 -16.88
N ALA A 72 -4.13 1.19 -15.70
CA ALA A 72 -5.25 0.32 -15.39
C ALA A 72 -6.60 1.05 -15.42
N MET A 73 -6.66 2.29 -14.91
CA MET A 73 -7.86 3.12 -14.95
C MET A 73 -8.25 3.48 -16.40
N MET A 74 -7.30 3.82 -17.26
CA MET A 74 -7.56 4.09 -18.68
C MET A 74 -8.04 2.84 -19.43
N PHE A 75 -7.44 1.68 -19.17
CA PHE A 75 -7.90 0.40 -19.72
C PHE A 75 -9.28 0.00 -19.19
N SER A 76 -9.57 0.25 -17.91
CA SER A 76 -10.89 0.03 -17.30
C SER A 76 -11.97 0.84 -18.01
N LEU A 77 -11.72 2.14 -18.24
CA LEU A 77 -12.64 3.02 -18.95
C LEU A 77 -12.88 2.56 -20.40
N PHE A 78 -11.81 2.19 -21.12
CA PHE A 78 -11.91 1.65 -22.47
C PHE A 78 -12.76 0.36 -22.47
N ALA A 79 -12.46 -0.57 -21.57
CA ALA A 79 -13.19 -1.83 -21.47
C ALA A 79 -14.67 -1.61 -21.11
N ALA A 80 -14.96 -0.63 -20.24
CA ALA A 80 -16.29 -0.27 -19.82
C ALA A 80 -17.16 0.28 -20.95
N PHE A 81 -16.60 0.98 -21.93
CA PHE A 81 -17.38 1.50 -23.07
C PHE A 81 -17.42 0.56 -24.27
N VAL A 82 -16.39 -0.27 -24.47
CA VAL A 82 -16.33 -1.17 -25.63
C VAL A 82 -16.98 -2.51 -25.33
N PHE A 83 -16.57 -3.17 -24.24
CA PHE A 83 -16.96 -4.55 -23.96
C PHE A 83 -18.28 -4.62 -23.18
N THR A 84 -18.49 -3.76 -22.18
CA THR A 84 -19.68 -3.84 -21.33
C THR A 84 -20.99 -3.73 -22.12
N PRO A 85 -21.20 -2.71 -22.99
CA PRO A 85 -22.45 -2.61 -23.73
C PRO A 85 -22.63 -3.78 -24.70
N TYR A 86 -21.54 -4.24 -25.33
CA TYR A 86 -21.56 -5.41 -26.21
C TYR A 86 -22.01 -6.68 -25.48
N PHE A 87 -21.44 -6.97 -24.31
CA PHE A 87 -21.80 -8.15 -23.54
C PHE A 87 -23.22 -8.08 -22.98
N ILE A 88 -23.70 -6.91 -22.53
CA ILE A 88 -25.08 -6.75 -22.06
C ILE A 88 -26.08 -6.99 -23.20
N MET A 89 -25.81 -6.48 -24.40
CA MET A 89 -26.64 -6.71 -25.58
C MET A 89 -26.63 -8.17 -26.04
N LYS A 90 -25.59 -8.93 -25.72
CA LYS A 90 -25.46 -10.36 -26.04
C LYS A 90 -26.12 -11.26 -24.97
N PHE A 91 -25.99 -10.90 -23.71
CA PHE A 91 -26.53 -11.63 -22.57
C PHE A 91 -27.74 -10.88 -21.99
N VAL A 92 -28.85 -10.96 -22.71
CA VAL A 92 -30.11 -10.28 -22.39
C VAL A 92 -30.92 -11.15 -21.42
N PRO A 93 -30.97 -10.85 -20.11
CA PRO A 93 -31.88 -11.54 -19.21
C PRO A 93 -33.35 -11.29 -19.60
N PRO A 94 -34.26 -12.23 -19.32
CA PRO A 94 -35.69 -12.00 -19.52
C PRO A 94 -36.20 -10.82 -18.67
N LEU A 95 -37.07 -9.99 -19.25
CA LEU A 95 -37.60 -8.77 -18.61
C LEU A 95 -38.23 -9.04 -17.21
N HIS A 96 -38.85 -10.20 -17.04
CA HIS A 96 -39.50 -10.60 -15.78
C HIS A 96 -38.49 -10.85 -14.64
N VAL A 97 -37.28 -11.36 -14.97
CA VAL A 97 -36.20 -11.54 -14.02
C VAL A 97 -35.70 -10.19 -13.55
N LEU A 98 -35.54 -9.25 -14.49
CA LEU A 98 -35.11 -7.89 -14.21
C LEU A 98 -36.08 -7.17 -13.26
N HIS A 99 -37.39 -7.21 -13.56
CA HIS A 99 -38.42 -6.63 -12.68
C HIS A 99 -38.42 -7.21 -11.26
N LYS A 100 -38.15 -8.52 -11.13
CA LYS A 100 -38.06 -9.18 -9.82
C LYS A 100 -36.83 -8.69 -9.03
N MET A 101 -35.69 -8.51 -9.71
CA MET A 101 -34.47 -7.98 -9.11
C MET A 101 -34.67 -6.53 -8.66
N HIS A 102 -35.22 -5.67 -9.50
CA HIS A 102 -35.44 -4.27 -9.16
C HIS A 102 -36.48 -4.08 -8.05
N LYS A 103 -37.55 -4.89 -7.98
CA LYS A 103 -38.49 -4.84 -6.85
C LYS A 103 -37.83 -5.21 -5.52
N LYS A 104 -36.88 -6.14 -5.53
CA LYS A 104 -36.11 -6.49 -4.33
C LYS A 104 -35.21 -5.33 -3.92
N GLU A 105 -34.50 -4.75 -4.88
CA GLU A 105 -33.59 -3.63 -4.71
C GLU A 105 -34.32 -2.36 -4.25
N GLU A 106 -35.50 -2.04 -4.80
CA GLU A 106 -36.35 -0.94 -4.33
C GLU A 106 -36.78 -1.14 -2.88
N LYS A 107 -37.13 -2.37 -2.48
CA LYS A 107 -37.55 -2.66 -1.10
C LYS A 107 -36.41 -2.46 -0.10
N GLU A 108 -35.19 -2.84 -0.48
CA GLU A 108 -33.98 -2.59 0.31
C GLU A 108 -33.60 -1.08 0.30
N GLY A 109 -33.71 -0.44 -0.86
CA GLY A 109 -33.43 0.97 -1.08
C GLY A 109 -34.43 1.92 -0.40
N GLN A 110 -35.66 1.49 -0.12
CA GLN A 110 -36.67 2.31 0.56
C GLN A 110 -36.27 2.67 1.99
N ILE A 111 -35.65 1.75 2.73
CA ILE A 111 -35.15 2.02 4.09
C ILE A 111 -34.02 3.06 4.03
N MET A 112 -33.10 2.87 3.08
CA MET A 112 -31.96 3.76 2.89
C MET A 112 -32.40 5.15 2.38
N ASN A 113 -33.40 5.20 1.50
CA ASN A 113 -34.03 6.43 1.03
C ASN A 113 -34.78 7.16 2.14
N ALA A 114 -35.48 6.43 3.03
CA ALA A 114 -36.15 7.02 4.18
C ALA A 114 -35.14 7.63 5.15
N PHE A 115 -34.03 6.93 5.41
CA PHE A 115 -32.92 7.45 6.21
C PHE A 115 -32.28 8.69 5.55
N PHE A 116 -31.95 8.61 4.26
CA PHE A 116 -31.37 9.71 3.50
C PHE A 116 -32.29 10.94 3.51
N ARG A 117 -33.57 10.76 3.22
CA ARG A 117 -34.57 11.85 3.29
C ARG A 117 -34.75 12.37 4.71
N SER A 118 -34.70 11.55 5.75
CA SER A 118 -34.88 12.04 7.12
C SER A 118 -33.67 12.80 7.66
N THR A 119 -32.46 12.40 7.28
CA THR A 119 -31.20 12.93 7.85
C THR A 119 -30.57 13.96 6.93
N ILE A 120 -30.34 13.62 5.66
CA ILE A 120 -29.62 14.49 4.72
C ILE A 120 -30.49 15.66 4.28
N SER A 121 -31.81 15.48 4.09
CA SER A 121 -32.66 16.62 3.71
C SER A 121 -32.67 17.71 4.79
N LYS A 122 -32.69 17.34 6.07
CA LYS A 122 -32.64 18.30 7.19
C LYS A 122 -31.34 19.10 7.20
N LEU A 123 -30.24 18.50 6.75
CA LEU A 123 -28.95 19.16 6.64
C LEU A 123 -28.98 20.32 5.63
N PHE A 124 -29.70 20.16 4.52
CA PHE A 124 -29.83 21.18 3.47
C PHE A 124 -30.93 22.21 3.77
N TYR A 125 -32.08 21.78 4.29
CA TYR A 125 -33.24 22.65 4.46
C TYR A 125 -33.31 23.35 5.81
N VAL A 126 -32.64 22.82 6.85
CA VAL A 126 -32.68 23.39 8.20
C VAL A 126 -31.31 23.97 8.55
N LYS A 127 -31.18 25.29 8.39
CA LYS A 127 -29.92 26.04 8.61
C LYS A 127 -29.16 25.70 9.91
N PRO A 128 -29.79 25.60 11.09
CA PRO A 128 -29.04 25.28 12.32
C PRO A 128 -28.46 23.85 12.32
N TYR A 129 -29.11 22.89 11.63
CA TYR A 129 -28.57 21.53 11.49
C TYR A 129 -27.39 21.50 10.51
N GLY A 130 -27.50 22.22 9.39
CA GLY A 130 -26.38 22.40 8.45
C GLY A 130 -25.16 23.03 9.11
N LEU A 131 -25.38 24.09 9.90
CA LEU A 131 -24.30 24.80 10.59
C LEU A 131 -23.69 23.97 11.73
N SER A 132 -24.50 23.27 12.53
CA SER A 132 -23.98 22.42 13.61
C SER A 132 -23.15 21.26 13.07
N PHE A 133 -23.56 20.66 11.95
CA PHE A 133 -22.79 19.63 11.27
C PHE A 133 -21.47 20.18 10.71
N LEU A 134 -21.48 21.36 10.09
CA LEU A 134 -20.25 22.02 9.60
C LEU A 134 -19.28 22.30 10.75
N ILE A 135 -19.78 22.86 11.86
CA ILE A 135 -18.97 23.11 13.07
C ILE A 135 -18.43 21.79 13.61
N GLY A 136 -19.27 20.76 13.71
CA GLY A 136 -18.85 19.42 14.13
C GLY A 136 -17.74 18.84 13.25
N LEU A 137 -17.85 19.00 11.93
CA LEU A 137 -16.83 18.58 10.96
C LEU A 137 -15.52 19.37 11.15
N MET A 138 -15.59 20.68 11.36
CA MET A 138 -14.40 21.49 11.63
C MET A 138 -13.75 21.10 12.95
N VAL A 139 -14.53 20.90 14.01
CA VAL A 139 -14.01 20.44 15.31
C VAL A 139 -13.35 19.08 15.18
N ALA A 140 -13.98 18.12 14.50
CA ALA A 140 -13.41 16.81 14.24
C ALA A 140 -12.11 16.89 13.42
N PHE A 141 -12.06 17.77 12.43
CA PHE A 141 -10.86 18.03 11.64
C PHE A 141 -9.71 18.57 12.51
N PHE A 142 -9.94 19.62 13.30
CA PHE A 142 -8.91 20.18 14.18
C PHE A 142 -8.50 19.21 15.30
N LEU A 143 -9.43 18.41 15.83
CA LEU A 143 -9.12 17.38 16.81
C LEU A 143 -8.24 16.28 16.20
N SER A 144 -8.51 15.87 14.97
CA SER A 144 -7.69 14.90 14.23
C SER A 144 -6.29 15.46 13.96
N MET A 145 -6.16 16.74 13.57
CA MET A 145 -4.85 17.38 13.41
C MET A 145 -4.08 17.48 14.72
N SER A 146 -4.76 17.73 15.85
CA SER A 146 -4.14 17.79 17.18
C SER A 146 -3.46 16.48 17.59
N MET A 147 -3.94 15.33 17.08
CA MET A 147 -3.33 14.02 17.36
C MET A 147 -1.90 13.87 16.83
N PHE A 148 -1.53 14.63 15.79
CA PHE A 148 -0.13 14.69 15.33
C PHE A 148 0.75 15.45 16.34
N TYR A 149 0.25 16.55 16.90
CA TYR A 149 0.98 17.34 17.89
C TYR A 149 1.15 16.59 19.22
N SER A 150 0.11 15.87 19.67
CA SER A 150 0.18 15.08 20.90
C SER A 150 0.98 13.79 20.75
N THR A 151 1.52 13.48 19.56
CA THR A 151 2.22 12.23 19.24
C THR A 151 1.43 10.95 19.51
N ALA A 152 0.09 11.07 19.67
CA ALA A 152 -0.78 9.92 19.88
C ALA A 152 -0.76 8.95 18.70
N VAL A 153 -0.47 9.46 17.49
CA VAL A 153 -0.22 8.67 16.29
C VAL A 153 1.21 8.94 15.81
N PRO A 154 2.19 8.09 16.19
CA PRO A 154 3.57 8.28 15.77
C PRO A 154 3.71 8.04 14.26
N VAL A 155 4.28 9.01 13.56
CA VAL A 155 4.58 8.89 12.13
C VAL A 155 5.81 7.99 11.97
N LYS A 156 5.62 6.82 11.38
CA LYS A 156 6.70 5.92 10.95
C LYS A 156 6.78 5.96 9.42
N MET A 157 7.99 6.11 8.88
CA MET A 157 8.17 6.11 7.42
C MET A 157 7.87 4.73 6.80
N LEU A 158 8.23 3.65 7.50
CA LEU A 158 7.94 2.28 7.09
C LEU A 158 7.57 1.46 8.32
N PRO A 159 6.58 0.54 8.22
CA PRO A 159 6.34 -0.43 9.26
C PRO A 159 7.54 -1.39 9.36
N LEU A 160 7.75 -1.95 10.55
CA LEU A 160 8.66 -3.08 10.69
C LEU A 160 8.04 -4.25 9.92
N ASP A 161 8.78 -4.81 8.98
CA ASP A 161 8.35 -5.95 8.20
C ASP A 161 8.91 -7.24 8.81
N ASN A 162 8.20 -8.36 8.63
CA ASN A 162 8.65 -9.66 9.10
C ASN A 162 9.33 -10.41 7.95
N LYS A 163 10.56 -10.01 7.62
CA LYS A 163 11.33 -10.56 6.51
C LYS A 163 12.07 -11.84 6.90
N SER A 164 12.41 -12.66 5.91
CA SER A 164 13.27 -13.84 6.11
C SER A 164 14.75 -13.49 6.14
N GLU A 165 15.12 -12.22 6.30
CA GLU A 165 16.51 -11.79 6.37
C GLU A 165 16.66 -10.57 7.29
N PHE A 166 17.86 -10.41 7.85
CA PHE A 166 18.31 -9.18 8.49
C PHE A 166 19.82 -9.02 8.29
N GLY A 167 20.31 -7.78 8.44
CA GLY A 167 21.72 -7.44 8.31
C GLY A 167 22.35 -7.05 9.64
N VAL A 168 23.66 -7.25 9.76
CA VAL A 168 24.48 -6.63 10.80
C VAL A 168 25.59 -5.84 10.13
N SER A 169 25.69 -4.54 10.42
CA SER A 169 26.82 -3.71 10.02
C SER A 169 27.82 -3.60 11.17
N LEU A 170 29.10 -3.73 10.86
CA LEU A 170 30.23 -3.64 11.79
C LEU A 170 31.19 -2.54 11.31
N ASP A 171 31.55 -1.63 12.21
CA ASP A 171 32.53 -0.57 12.00
C ASP A 171 33.65 -0.75 13.04
N MET A 172 34.79 -1.31 12.62
CA MET A 172 36.00 -1.41 13.42
C MET A 172 36.69 -0.04 13.51
N PRO A 173 37.62 0.17 14.48
CA PRO A 173 38.44 1.37 14.51
C PRO A 173 39.17 1.64 13.18
N ASP A 174 39.31 2.91 12.82
CA ASP A 174 39.98 3.31 11.57
C ASP A 174 41.42 2.77 11.52
N GLY A 175 41.81 2.25 10.36
CA GLY A 175 43.12 1.62 10.16
C GLY A 175 43.19 0.13 10.55
N THR A 176 42.09 -0.47 11.00
CA THR A 176 42.01 -1.92 11.23
C THR A 176 42.26 -2.70 9.94
N ALA A 177 43.08 -3.75 10.03
CA ALA A 177 43.40 -4.62 8.91
C ALA A 177 42.19 -5.47 8.49
N LEU A 178 42.02 -5.68 7.18
CA LEU A 178 40.90 -6.46 6.63
C LEU A 178 40.77 -7.85 7.26
N SER A 179 41.89 -8.52 7.54
CA SER A 179 41.93 -9.84 8.17
C SER A 179 41.36 -9.84 9.58
N GLU A 180 41.53 -8.74 10.32
CA GLU A 180 41.00 -8.59 11.67
C GLU A 180 39.49 -8.35 11.63
N THR A 181 39.02 -7.47 10.74
CA THR A 181 37.59 -7.28 10.46
C THR A 181 36.92 -8.60 10.06
N ALA A 182 37.53 -9.36 9.14
CA ALA A 182 37.03 -10.67 8.70
C ALA A 182 36.99 -11.69 9.85
N SER A 183 38.00 -11.68 10.73
CA SER A 183 38.04 -12.57 11.90
C SER A 183 36.94 -12.24 12.90
N THR A 184 36.68 -10.95 13.15
CA THR A 184 35.60 -10.48 14.02
C THR A 184 34.23 -10.83 13.46
N LEU A 185 33.99 -10.57 12.17
CA LEU A 185 32.77 -10.98 11.48
C LEU A 185 32.55 -12.49 11.56
N HIS A 186 33.61 -13.29 11.38
CA HIS A 186 33.52 -14.74 11.50
C HIS A 186 33.11 -15.17 12.90
N LYS A 187 33.69 -14.58 13.95
CA LYS A 187 33.29 -14.84 15.36
C LYS A 187 31.82 -14.50 15.60
N MET A 188 31.36 -13.33 15.12
CA MET A 188 29.96 -12.94 15.20
C MET A 188 29.05 -13.94 14.47
N ALA A 189 29.42 -14.36 13.26
CA ALA A 189 28.67 -15.35 12.49
C ALA A 189 28.56 -16.70 13.21
N GLN A 190 29.62 -17.19 13.86
CA GLN A 190 29.58 -18.44 14.63
C GLN A 190 28.61 -18.39 15.82
N ILE A 191 28.51 -17.24 16.49
CA ILE A 191 27.55 -17.03 17.59
C ILE A 191 26.13 -16.99 17.04
N LEU A 192 25.90 -16.19 15.99
CA LEU A 192 24.57 -16.03 15.38
C LEU A 192 24.05 -17.34 14.78
N ARG A 193 24.93 -18.23 14.31
CA ARG A 193 24.55 -19.53 13.78
C ARG A 193 23.92 -20.48 14.82
N GLN A 194 24.05 -20.17 16.11
CA GLN A 194 23.43 -20.96 17.18
C GLN A 194 21.93 -20.66 17.34
N ILE A 195 21.45 -19.57 16.75
CA ILE A 195 20.03 -19.20 16.72
C ILE A 195 19.30 -20.21 15.81
N PRO A 196 18.24 -20.89 16.29
CA PRO A 196 17.61 -21.98 15.54
C PRO A 196 16.92 -21.52 14.25
N GLU A 197 16.45 -20.27 14.19
CA GLU A 197 15.81 -19.70 13.00
C GLU A 197 16.80 -19.34 11.89
N VAL A 198 18.12 -19.34 12.16
CA VAL A 198 19.14 -18.95 11.18
C VAL A 198 19.48 -20.11 10.24
N VAL A 199 19.20 -19.92 8.95
CA VAL A 199 19.45 -20.91 7.89
C VAL A 199 20.85 -20.76 7.32
N SER A 200 21.26 -19.53 7.01
CA SER A 200 22.59 -19.25 6.46
C SER A 200 23.06 -17.85 6.82
N ILE A 201 24.39 -17.67 6.80
CA ILE A 201 25.03 -16.38 7.07
C ILE A 201 26.09 -16.16 5.99
N GLN A 202 26.11 -14.96 5.42
CA GLN A 202 27.12 -14.51 4.48
C GLN A 202 27.90 -13.34 5.10
N THR A 203 29.22 -13.35 4.94
CA THR A 203 30.13 -12.36 5.52
C THR A 203 30.76 -11.52 4.40
N TYR A 204 30.67 -10.21 4.54
CA TYR A 204 31.27 -9.24 3.62
C TYR A 204 32.26 -8.39 4.43
N ALA A 205 33.56 -8.60 4.23
CA ALA A 205 34.62 -7.86 4.91
C ALA A 205 35.25 -6.86 3.94
N GLY A 206 35.35 -5.59 4.31
CA GLY A 206 35.89 -4.53 3.46
C GLY A 206 35.02 -4.20 2.24
N THR A 207 33.78 -4.69 2.20
CA THR A 207 32.85 -4.49 1.09
C THR A 207 31.42 -4.58 1.61
N ALA A 208 30.50 -3.92 0.92
CA ALA A 208 29.08 -3.92 1.24
C ALA A 208 28.40 -5.22 0.77
N LYS A 209 27.36 -5.65 1.49
CA LYS A 209 26.47 -6.71 1.00
C LYS A 209 25.62 -6.20 -0.19
N PRO A 210 24.99 -7.09 -0.98
CA PRO A 210 24.02 -6.68 -2.01
C PRO A 210 22.96 -5.74 -1.42
N PHE A 211 22.68 -4.63 -2.10
CA PHE A 211 21.81 -3.59 -1.56
C PHE A 211 20.35 -4.08 -1.46
N ASP A 212 19.82 -4.04 -0.24
CA ASP A 212 18.38 -4.13 0.04
C ASP A 212 17.77 -2.72 0.09
N PHE A 213 16.46 -2.61 0.35
CA PHE A 213 15.80 -1.30 0.50
C PHE A 213 16.50 -0.41 1.54
N ASN A 214 16.91 -0.99 2.67
CA ASN A 214 17.55 -0.26 3.76
C ASN A 214 18.95 0.22 3.35
N GLY A 215 19.71 -0.63 2.68
CA GLY A 215 21.02 -0.35 2.12
C GLY A 215 20.98 0.73 1.03
N LEU A 216 19.91 0.80 0.24
CA LEU A 216 19.66 1.94 -0.67
C LEU A 216 19.49 3.22 0.14
N VAL A 217 18.56 3.25 1.10
CA VAL A 217 18.26 4.46 1.90
C VAL A 217 19.47 4.94 2.72
N ARG A 218 20.27 4.02 3.25
CA ARG A 218 21.44 4.35 4.08
C ARG A 218 22.74 4.51 3.29
N HIS A 219 22.71 4.31 1.98
CA HIS A 219 23.90 4.32 1.13
C HIS A 219 24.96 3.29 1.57
N SER A 220 24.53 2.13 2.10
CA SER A 220 25.43 1.08 2.58
C SER A 220 26.36 0.55 1.48
N TYR A 221 25.96 0.65 0.21
CA TYR A 221 26.78 0.28 -0.95
C TYR A 221 28.07 1.10 -1.11
N LEU A 222 28.21 2.22 -0.39
CA LEU A 222 29.44 3.01 -0.35
C LEU A 222 30.50 2.44 0.62
N ARG A 223 30.14 1.46 1.45
CA ARG A 223 31.04 0.85 2.44
C ARG A 223 32.08 -0.04 1.76
N GLN A 224 33.33 0.42 1.74
CA GLN A 224 34.45 -0.22 1.02
C GLN A 224 35.77 -0.15 1.81
N ASN A 225 35.74 0.28 3.07
CA ASN A 225 36.96 0.42 3.88
C ASN A 225 37.34 -0.90 4.57
N SER A 226 38.63 -1.15 4.79
CA SER A 226 39.10 -2.39 5.45
C SER A 226 38.58 -2.58 6.88
N SER A 227 38.23 -1.50 7.56
CA SER A 227 37.63 -1.48 8.90
C SER A 227 36.11 -1.72 8.89
N GLU A 228 35.46 -1.71 7.72
CA GLU A 228 34.01 -1.91 7.59
C GLU A 228 33.69 -3.36 7.25
N GLY A 229 32.57 -3.84 7.80
CA GLY A 229 32.08 -5.18 7.56
C GLY A 229 30.56 -5.25 7.60
N GLU A 230 30.00 -6.25 6.92
CA GLU A 230 28.58 -6.57 6.97
C GLU A 230 28.35 -8.09 7.05
N LEU A 231 27.33 -8.49 7.79
CA LEU A 231 26.76 -9.84 7.77
C LEU A 231 25.36 -9.77 7.17
N GLN A 232 25.07 -10.68 6.25
CA GLN A 232 23.71 -10.96 5.80
C GLN A 232 23.25 -12.28 6.41
N ILE A 233 22.19 -12.23 7.21
CA ILE A 233 21.64 -13.39 7.90
C ILE A 233 20.33 -13.77 7.23
N GLN A 234 20.25 -14.99 6.73
CA GLN A 234 19.03 -15.58 6.21
C GLN A 234 18.34 -16.37 7.33
N LEU A 235 17.09 -16.03 7.59
CA LEU A 235 16.20 -16.75 8.48
C LEU A 235 15.36 -17.77 7.72
N ALA A 236 14.81 -18.74 8.46
CA ALA A 236 13.73 -19.60 8.00
C ALA A 236 12.54 -18.75 7.54
N GLU A 237 11.76 -19.28 6.60
CA GLU A 237 10.59 -18.56 6.10
C GLU A 237 9.59 -18.28 7.22
N LYS A 238 8.81 -17.22 7.07
CA LYS A 238 7.80 -16.78 8.05
C LYS A 238 6.84 -17.90 8.49
N HIS A 239 6.59 -18.88 7.63
CA HIS A 239 5.69 -20.01 7.91
C HIS A 239 6.35 -21.12 8.74
N ASP A 240 7.68 -21.17 8.78
CA ASP A 240 8.47 -22.22 9.44
C ASP A 240 9.07 -21.76 10.78
N ARG A 241 8.71 -20.54 11.24
CA ARG A 241 9.19 -19.98 12.51
C ARG A 241 8.08 -19.28 13.28
N ASP A 242 8.11 -19.42 14.60
CA ASP A 242 7.13 -18.80 15.50
C ASP A 242 7.48 -17.34 15.82
N ARG A 243 8.78 -17.03 15.90
CA ARG A 243 9.28 -15.71 16.27
C ARG A 243 9.37 -14.79 15.06
N SER A 244 9.11 -13.50 15.28
CA SER A 244 9.27 -12.48 14.22
C SER A 244 10.75 -12.20 13.93
N SER A 245 11.06 -11.66 12.75
CA SER A 245 12.43 -11.27 12.41
C SER A 245 12.96 -10.25 13.42
N HIS A 246 12.08 -9.34 13.87
CA HIS A 246 12.37 -8.34 14.88
C HIS A 246 12.82 -8.92 16.21
N GLU A 247 12.12 -9.95 16.70
CA GLU A 247 12.49 -10.63 17.94
C GLU A 247 13.83 -11.35 17.82
N VAL A 248 14.11 -11.95 16.66
CA VAL A 248 15.37 -12.63 16.39
C VAL A 248 16.52 -11.63 16.24
N ALA A 249 16.28 -10.50 15.55
CA ALA A 249 17.25 -9.42 15.39
C ALA A 249 17.60 -8.76 16.74
N LEU A 250 16.63 -8.60 17.64
CA LEU A 250 16.87 -8.10 19.00
C LEU A 250 17.73 -9.06 19.82
N GLU A 251 17.48 -10.37 19.73
CA GLU A 251 18.33 -11.38 20.38
C GLU A 251 19.75 -11.37 19.78
N ALA A 252 19.86 -11.40 18.45
CA ALA A 252 21.12 -11.33 17.73
C ALA A 252 21.97 -10.12 18.16
N ARG A 253 21.32 -8.96 18.31
CA ARG A 253 21.95 -7.72 18.80
C ARG A 253 22.57 -7.90 20.19
N GLN A 254 21.89 -8.61 21.09
CA GLN A 254 22.39 -8.85 22.44
C GLN A 254 23.57 -9.84 22.44
N LEU A 255 23.48 -10.92 21.66
CA LEU A 255 24.49 -11.97 21.60
C LEU A 255 25.85 -11.47 21.08
N ILE A 256 25.84 -10.62 20.05
CA ILE A 256 27.08 -10.11 19.44
C ILE A 256 27.64 -8.87 20.12
N ARG A 257 26.93 -8.31 21.10
CA ARG A 257 27.32 -7.09 21.80
C ARG A 257 28.69 -7.22 22.46
N GLN A 258 28.94 -8.33 23.14
CA GLN A 258 30.21 -8.54 23.85
C GLN A 258 31.37 -8.61 22.87
N VAL A 259 31.20 -9.31 21.74
CA VAL A 259 32.24 -9.42 20.70
C VAL A 259 32.61 -8.05 20.14
N ALA A 260 31.62 -7.19 19.88
CA ALA A 260 31.88 -5.84 19.40
C ALA A 260 32.61 -4.97 20.44
N LEU A 261 32.22 -5.08 21.72
CA LEU A 261 32.86 -4.35 22.82
C LEU A 261 34.32 -4.78 23.04
N ASP A 262 34.62 -6.07 22.93
CA ASP A 262 35.97 -6.62 23.14
C ASP A 262 37.00 -6.05 22.14
N VAL A 263 36.55 -5.66 20.94
CA VAL A 263 37.40 -5.10 19.87
C VAL A 263 37.21 -3.59 19.69
N GLY A 264 36.39 -2.93 20.52
CA GLY A 264 36.10 -1.51 20.41
C GLY A 264 35.37 -1.11 19.12
N ALA A 265 34.60 -2.01 18.53
CA ALA A 265 33.86 -1.76 17.29
C ALA A 265 32.43 -1.27 17.54
N ASN A 266 31.94 -0.42 16.63
CA ASN A 266 30.53 -0.05 16.57
C ASN A 266 29.78 -1.08 15.71
N TYR A 267 28.54 -1.39 16.08
CA TYR A 267 27.71 -2.30 15.30
C TYR A 267 26.25 -1.85 15.28
N ALA A 268 25.54 -2.20 14.21
CA ALA A 268 24.11 -2.01 14.10
C ALA A 268 23.44 -3.25 13.50
N VAL A 269 22.29 -3.63 14.04
CA VAL A 269 21.42 -4.67 13.45
C VAL A 269 20.31 -3.95 12.69
N VAL A 270 20.10 -4.36 11.44
CA VAL A 270 19.32 -3.65 10.44
C VAL A 270 18.30 -4.60 9.79
N GLU A 271 17.04 -4.18 9.71
CA GLU A 271 15.91 -4.93 9.11
C GLU A 271 15.27 -4.18 7.92
#